data_AF-A0A3B8XNS4-F1
#
_entry.id   AF-A0A3B8XNS4-F1
#
_cell.length_a   1.000
_cell.length_b   1.000
_cell.length_c   1.000
_cell.angle_alpha   90.00
_cell.angle_beta   90.00
_cell.angle_gamma   90.00
#
_symmetry.space_group_name_H-M   'P 1'
#
loop_
_entity.id
_entity.type
_entity.pdbx_description
1 polymer ?
#
loop_
_entity_poly.entity_id
_entity_poly.type
_entity_poly.pdbx_seq_one_letter_code
_entity_poly.pdbx_strand_id
1 'polypeptide(L)'
;MAVTGPEIERLIALLAKLPGLGPRSARRAVLQLIKKKETLLMPLAQAMAEAAEKARICSTCGNVDTQDPCAICTDGTRDPHVLCIVEEVGDLWALERAGAHKGRYHVLGGVLSALDGVGPDDLNIGKLVERLTGGEVTEIVLAMNATVDGQTTAHYITDRISGLGISVSRLAHGVPVGGELDYLDDGTLAAAMKSRRPF
;
A
#
# COMPACT_ATOMS: atom_id res chain seq x y z
N MET A 1 -25.36 -9.48 -31.95
CA MET A 1 -24.56 -9.02 -33.11
C MET A 1 -23.36 -8.27 -32.58
N ALA A 2 -22.15 -8.79 -32.78
CA ALA A 2 -20.93 -8.07 -32.44
C ALA A 2 -20.87 -6.78 -33.28
N VAL A 3 -20.73 -5.63 -32.62
CA VAL A 3 -20.75 -4.32 -33.28
C VAL A 3 -19.35 -3.96 -33.81
N THR A 4 -18.32 -4.74 -33.44
CA THR A 4 -16.91 -4.51 -33.80
C THR A 4 -16.14 -5.84 -33.84
N GLY A 5 -14.87 -5.79 -34.26
CA GLY A 5 -14.01 -6.98 -34.33
C GLY A 5 -13.73 -7.60 -32.96
N PRO A 6 -13.51 -8.93 -32.88
CA PRO A 6 -13.38 -9.65 -31.62
C PRO A 6 -12.21 -9.17 -30.75
N GLU A 7 -11.14 -8.64 -31.34
CA GLU A 7 -9.98 -8.10 -30.62
C GLU A 7 -10.33 -6.83 -29.84
N ILE A 8 -11.19 -5.97 -30.42
CA ILE A 8 -11.65 -4.73 -29.79
C ILE A 8 -12.61 -5.06 -28.64
N GLU A 9 -13.51 -6.02 -28.83
CA GLU A 9 -14.42 -6.48 -27.76
C GLU A 9 -13.63 -7.07 -26.58
N ARG A 10 -12.60 -7.87 -26.86
CA ARG A 10 -11.70 -8.41 -25.82
C ARG A 10 -10.99 -7.30 -25.04
N LEU A 11 -10.46 -6.28 -25.73
CA LEU A 11 -9.81 -5.15 -25.07
C LEU A 11 -10.79 -4.38 -24.17
N ILE A 12 -12.02 -4.14 -24.63
CA ILE A 12 -13.07 -3.49 -23.83
C ILE A 12 -13.38 -4.33 -22.58
N ALA A 13 -13.54 -5.65 -22.74
CA ALA A 13 -13.85 -6.54 -21.63
C ALA A 13 -12.73 -6.58 -20.58
N LEU A 14 -11.47 -6.53 -20.99
CA LEU A 14 -10.33 -6.48 -20.06
C LEU A 14 -10.26 -5.13 -19.34
N LEU A 15 -10.39 -4.01 -20.05
CA LEU A 15 -10.39 -2.68 -19.43
C LEU A 15 -11.57 -2.50 -18.46
N ALA A 16 -12.71 -3.13 -18.73
CA ALA A 16 -13.89 -3.06 -17.87
C ALA A 16 -13.74 -3.78 -16.52
N LYS A 17 -12.66 -4.56 -16.34
CA LYS A 17 -12.33 -5.20 -15.05
C LYS A 17 -11.48 -4.31 -14.15
N LEU A 18 -10.98 -3.18 -14.65
CA LEU A 18 -10.17 -2.27 -13.86
C LEU A 18 -11.05 -1.44 -12.91
N PRO A 19 -10.60 -1.16 -11.67
CA PRO A 19 -11.31 -0.29 -10.75
C PRO A 19 -11.67 1.06 -11.40
N GLY A 20 -12.93 1.47 -11.29
CA GLY A 20 -13.43 2.74 -11.85
C GLY A 20 -13.77 2.71 -13.36
N LEU A 21 -13.48 1.62 -14.09
CA LEU A 21 -13.84 1.47 -15.50
C LEU A 21 -15.00 0.49 -15.69
N GLY A 22 -16.24 0.97 -15.69
CA GLY A 22 -17.39 0.16 -16.12
C GLY A 22 -17.41 -0.10 -17.64
N PRO A 23 -18.26 -1.00 -18.15
CA PRO A 23 -18.30 -1.38 -19.57
C PRO A 23 -18.43 -0.19 -20.54
N ARG A 24 -19.22 0.83 -20.17
CA ARG A 24 -19.39 2.05 -20.98
C ARG A 24 -18.12 2.90 -21.00
N SER A 25 -17.48 3.08 -19.84
CA SER A 25 -16.23 3.85 -19.70
C SER A 25 -15.07 3.15 -20.42
N ALA A 26 -14.95 1.83 -20.27
CA ALA A 26 -13.96 1.02 -20.97
C ALA A 26 -14.10 1.14 -22.50
N ARG A 27 -15.33 1.04 -23.03
CA ARG A 27 -15.58 1.25 -24.47
C ARG A 27 -15.13 2.64 -24.94
N ARG A 28 -15.42 3.68 -24.18
CA ARG A 28 -14.97 5.06 -24.50
C ARG A 28 -13.44 5.16 -24.50
N ALA A 29 -12.77 4.56 -23.52
CA ALA A 29 -11.32 4.54 -23.43
C ALA A 29 -10.70 3.81 -24.63
N VAL A 30 -11.19 2.62 -24.98
CA VAL A 30 -10.71 1.84 -26.13
C VAL A 30 -10.85 2.61 -27.44
N LEU A 31 -11.98 3.29 -27.67
CA LEU A 31 -12.15 4.11 -28.87
C LEU A 31 -11.13 5.26 -28.95
N GLN A 32 -10.77 5.88 -27.82
CA GLN A 32 -9.71 6.89 -27.78
C GLN A 32 -8.32 6.29 -28.05
N LEU A 33 -8.04 5.11 -27.49
CA LEU A 33 -6.79 4.38 -27.73
C LEU A 33 -6.63 4.04 -29.22
N ILE A 34 -7.68 3.53 -29.87
CA ILE A 34 -7.67 3.20 -31.31
C ILE A 34 -7.48 4.46 -32.15
N LYS A 35 -8.15 5.57 -31.80
CA LYS A 35 -7.98 6.86 -32.49
C LYS A 35 -6.54 7.40 -32.39
N LYS A 36 -5.83 7.07 -31.30
CA LYS A 36 -4.44 7.45 -31.03
C LYS A 36 -3.52 6.22 -31.00
N LYS A 37 -3.60 5.39 -32.04
CA LYS A 37 -2.94 4.08 -32.05
C LYS A 37 -1.42 4.19 -31.83
N GLU A 38 -0.74 4.99 -32.63
CA GLU A 38 0.72 5.09 -32.66
C GLU A 38 1.26 5.88 -31.46
N THR A 39 0.52 6.89 -31.01
CA THR A 39 0.97 7.82 -29.96
C THR A 39 0.55 7.43 -28.55
N LEU A 40 -0.41 6.51 -28.40
CA LEU A 40 -0.92 6.12 -27.09
C LEU A 40 -1.09 4.60 -26.95
N LEU A 41 -1.84 3.94 -27.85
CA LEU A 41 -2.13 2.50 -27.68
C LEU A 41 -0.86 1.64 -27.76
N MET A 42 -0.01 1.85 -28.78
CA MET A 42 1.21 1.06 -28.96
C MET A 42 2.21 1.29 -27.81
N PRO A 43 2.55 2.54 -27.41
CA PRO A 43 3.42 2.76 -26.25
C PRO A 43 2.83 2.20 -24.94
N LEU A 44 1.52 2.34 -24.72
CA LEU A 44 0.87 1.80 -23.53
C LEU A 44 0.95 0.27 -23.50
N ALA A 45 0.67 -0.41 -24.62
CA ALA A 45 0.76 -1.86 -24.70
C ALA A 45 2.19 -2.35 -24.40
N GLN A 46 3.20 -1.66 -24.92
CA GLN A 46 4.60 -1.96 -24.64
C GLN A 46 4.93 -1.75 -23.15
N ALA A 47 4.54 -0.61 -22.57
CA ALA A 47 4.78 -0.32 -21.16
C ALA A 47 4.08 -1.33 -20.23
N MET A 48 2.86 -1.76 -20.57
CA MET A 48 2.14 -2.80 -19.82
C MET A 48 2.86 -4.15 -19.90
N ALA A 49 3.36 -4.54 -21.08
CA ALA A 49 4.12 -5.76 -21.25
C ALA A 49 5.43 -5.74 -20.44
N GLU A 50 6.17 -4.64 -20.52
CA GLU A 50 7.41 -4.48 -19.75
C GLU A 50 7.17 -4.47 -18.24
N ALA A 51 6.11 -3.80 -17.77
CA ALA A 51 5.76 -3.80 -16.36
C ALA A 51 5.36 -5.22 -15.90
N ALA A 52 4.58 -5.96 -16.68
CA ALA A 52 4.21 -7.33 -16.36
C ALA A 52 5.42 -8.28 -16.29
N GLU A 53 6.44 -8.06 -17.12
CA GLU A 53 7.67 -8.86 -17.12
C GLU A 53 8.60 -8.50 -15.95
N LYS A 54 8.75 -7.21 -15.65
CA LYS A 54 9.77 -6.72 -14.70
C LYS A 54 9.27 -6.56 -13.27
N ALA A 55 7.97 -6.33 -13.08
CA ALA A 55 7.40 -6.10 -11.76
C ALA A 55 7.56 -7.36 -10.90
N ARG A 56 8.13 -7.17 -9.71
CA ARG A 56 8.40 -8.22 -8.74
C ARG A 56 8.18 -7.69 -7.33
N ILE A 57 7.93 -8.62 -6.41
CA ILE A 57 7.83 -8.31 -4.99
C ILE A 57 9.24 -8.35 -4.39
N CYS A 58 9.62 -7.28 -3.72
CA CYS A 58 10.88 -7.16 -3.01
C CYS A 58 10.99 -8.24 -1.93
N SER A 59 12.06 -9.03 -1.98
CA SER A 59 12.32 -10.11 -1.03
C SER A 59 12.50 -9.61 0.41
N THR A 60 12.99 -8.37 0.57
CA THR A 60 13.28 -7.75 1.87
C THR A 60 12.08 -7.09 2.55
N CYS A 61 11.25 -6.36 1.79
CA CYS A 61 10.21 -5.50 2.37
C CYS A 61 8.81 -5.72 1.82
N GLY A 62 8.60 -6.58 0.83
CA GLY A 62 7.27 -6.83 0.27
C GLY A 62 6.73 -5.72 -0.65
N ASN A 63 7.48 -4.64 -0.90
CA ASN A 63 7.10 -3.62 -1.90
C ASN A 63 7.12 -4.19 -3.34
N VAL A 64 6.35 -3.59 -4.25
CA VAL A 64 6.44 -3.88 -5.68
C VAL A 64 7.43 -2.92 -6.35
N ASP A 65 8.40 -3.48 -7.07
CA ASP A 65 9.41 -2.74 -7.82
C ASP A 65 9.81 -3.55 -9.07
N THR A 66 10.67 -3.00 -9.90
CA THR A 66 11.31 -3.67 -11.04
C THR A 66 12.68 -4.26 -10.71
N GLN A 67 13.16 -4.09 -9.47
CA GLN A 67 14.40 -4.68 -8.94
C GLN A 67 14.19 -5.31 -7.56
N ASP A 68 15.06 -6.24 -7.19
CA ASP A 68 15.06 -6.90 -5.88
C ASP A 68 16.50 -6.99 -5.34
N PRO A 69 16.83 -6.36 -4.20
CA PRO A 69 15.97 -5.52 -3.36
C PRO A 69 15.48 -4.24 -4.06
N CYS A 70 14.29 -3.75 -3.68
CA CYS A 70 13.66 -2.57 -4.29
C CYS A 70 14.48 -1.29 -4.08
N ALA A 71 14.21 -0.25 -4.87
CA ALA A 71 14.93 1.02 -4.84
C ALA A 71 14.97 1.64 -3.43
N ILE A 72 13.87 1.53 -2.68
CA ILE A 72 13.78 2.00 -1.28
C ILE A 72 14.70 1.23 -0.32
N CYS A 73 14.88 -0.08 -0.51
CA CYS A 73 15.76 -0.86 0.37
C CYS A 73 17.23 -0.58 0.09
N THR A 74 17.58 -0.34 -1.18
CA THR A 74 18.96 -0.06 -1.62
C THR A 74 19.38 1.40 -1.46
N ASP A 75 18.44 2.29 -1.14
CA ASP A 75 18.71 3.72 -0.96
C ASP A 75 19.48 3.97 0.35
N GLY A 76 20.77 4.30 0.20
CA GLY A 76 21.67 4.58 1.32
C GLY A 76 21.41 5.93 2.02
N THR A 77 20.51 6.77 1.50
CA THR A 77 20.13 8.02 2.17
C THR A 77 19.04 7.83 3.23
N ARG A 78 18.43 6.64 3.28
CA ARG A 78 17.37 6.30 4.22
C ARG A 78 17.92 5.80 5.53
N ASP A 79 17.19 6.11 6.60
CA ASP A 79 17.54 5.63 7.94
C ASP A 79 17.24 4.13 8.06
N PRO A 80 18.27 3.28 8.27
CA PRO A 80 18.07 1.85 8.45
C PRO A 80 17.46 1.49 9.82
N HIS A 81 17.54 2.39 10.80
CA HIS A 81 17.11 2.15 12.18
C HIS A 81 15.61 2.35 12.40
N VAL A 82 14.92 2.99 11.45
CA VAL A 82 13.48 3.26 11.52
C VAL A 82 12.75 2.53 10.40
N LEU A 83 11.78 1.69 10.78
CA LEU A 83 11.00 0.88 9.85
C LEU A 83 9.51 1.23 9.92
N CYS A 84 8.92 1.65 8.80
CA CYS A 84 7.48 1.91 8.69
C CYS A 84 6.75 0.67 8.15
N ILE A 85 5.82 0.14 8.93
CA ILE A 85 5.05 -1.05 8.60
C ILE A 85 3.69 -0.61 8.06
N VAL A 86 3.34 -1.07 6.86
CA VAL A 86 2.10 -0.74 6.16
C VAL A 86 1.35 -2.00 5.72
N GLU A 87 0.05 -1.85 5.48
CA GLU A 87 -0.81 -2.96 5.06
C GLU A 87 -0.50 -3.35 3.61
N GLU A 88 -0.58 -2.38 2.69
CA GLU A 88 -0.40 -2.60 1.26
C GLU A 88 0.64 -1.66 0.61
N VAL A 89 1.00 -1.99 -0.63
CA VAL A 89 1.91 -1.16 -1.46
C VAL A 89 1.33 0.23 -1.71
N GLY A 90 0.00 0.36 -1.79
CA GLY A 90 -0.68 1.64 -1.96
C GLY A 90 -0.39 2.62 -0.84
N ASP A 91 -0.35 2.13 0.41
CA ASP A 91 -0.07 2.93 1.60
C ASP A 91 1.38 3.41 1.63
N LEU A 92 2.31 2.51 1.26
CA LEU A 92 3.72 2.86 1.08
C LEU A 92 3.85 4.02 0.09
N TRP A 93 3.23 3.88 -1.09
CA TRP A 93 3.30 4.92 -2.12
C TRP A 93 2.66 6.23 -1.66
N ALA A 94 1.62 6.18 -0.82
CA ALA A 94 1.01 7.38 -0.26
C ALA A 94 1.99 8.13 0.66
N LEU A 95 2.66 7.43 1.57
CA LEU A 95 3.65 8.00 2.49
C LEU A 95 4.87 8.55 1.75
N GLU A 96 5.35 7.85 0.72
CA GLU A 96 6.45 8.30 -0.13
C GLU A 96 6.11 9.57 -0.92
N ARG A 97 4.93 9.62 -1.55
CA ARG A 97 4.48 10.82 -2.27
C ARG A 97 4.35 12.03 -1.34
N ALA A 98 4.01 11.81 -0.08
CA ALA A 98 3.91 12.87 0.92
C ALA A 98 5.29 13.31 1.47
N GLY A 99 6.37 12.56 1.19
CA GLY A 99 7.67 12.78 1.82
C GLY A 99 7.63 12.67 3.35
N ALA A 100 6.66 11.90 3.88
CA ALA A 100 6.33 11.88 5.30
C ALA A 100 7.26 10.98 6.13
N HIS A 101 8.02 10.11 5.48
CA HIS A 101 8.91 9.15 6.14
C HIS A 101 10.25 9.07 5.40
N LYS A 102 11.35 8.97 6.16
CA LYS A 102 12.72 8.87 5.63
C LYS A 102 13.40 7.54 5.96
N GLY A 103 12.74 6.67 6.72
CA GLY A 103 13.25 5.34 6.99
C GLY A 103 12.91 4.35 5.87
N ARG A 104 13.08 3.07 6.19
CA ARG A 104 12.69 1.96 5.31
C ARG A 104 11.24 1.54 5.59
N TYR A 105 10.69 0.68 4.73
CA TYR A 105 9.33 0.14 4.88
C TYR A 105 9.31 -1.37 5.02
N HIS A 106 8.18 -1.89 5.47
CA HIS A 106 7.77 -3.28 5.37
C HIS A 106 6.28 -3.36 5.02
N VAL A 107 5.94 -4.08 3.95
CA VAL A 107 4.58 -4.27 3.47
C VAL A 107 4.09 -5.65 3.90
N LEU A 108 3.02 -5.66 4.68
CA LEU A 108 2.44 -6.90 5.21
C LEU A 108 1.74 -7.72 4.11
N GLY A 109 1.15 -7.05 3.12
CA GLY A 109 0.34 -7.69 2.07
C GLY A 109 -1.12 -7.87 2.48
N GLY A 110 -1.60 -7.06 3.42
CA GLY A 110 -2.96 -7.11 3.97
C GLY A 110 -2.99 -6.96 5.49
N VAL A 111 -4.13 -7.34 6.08
CA VAL A 111 -4.41 -7.33 7.52
C VAL A 111 -4.95 -8.67 7.97
N LEU A 112 -4.84 -8.96 9.27
CA LEU A 112 -5.51 -10.11 9.87
C LEU A 112 -7.02 -9.91 9.79
N SER A 113 -7.73 -10.90 9.22
CA SER A 113 -9.19 -10.86 9.10
C SER A 113 -9.76 -12.22 9.44
N ALA A 114 -10.46 -12.30 10.57
CA ALA A 114 -11.19 -13.52 10.95
C ALA A 114 -12.37 -13.79 10.01
N LEU A 115 -12.95 -12.75 9.42
CA LEU A 115 -14.07 -12.86 8.49
C LEU A 115 -13.64 -13.42 7.14
N ASP A 116 -12.49 -12.97 6.63
CA ASP A 116 -11.93 -13.41 5.35
C ASP A 116 -11.01 -14.62 5.48
N GLY A 117 -10.78 -15.10 6.71
CA GLY A 117 -9.92 -16.24 7.01
C GLY A 117 -8.43 -15.97 6.78
N VAL A 118 -7.99 -14.71 6.86
CA VAL A 118 -6.59 -14.29 6.68
C VAL A 118 -5.87 -14.36 8.01
N GLY A 119 -4.93 -15.30 8.12
CA GLY A 119 -4.09 -15.51 9.29
C GLY A 119 -2.71 -14.86 9.18
N PRO A 120 -1.90 -14.95 10.24
CA PRO A 120 -0.54 -14.38 10.24
C PRO A 120 0.40 -14.97 9.19
N ASP A 121 0.21 -16.24 8.84
CA ASP A 121 1.04 -16.96 7.87
C ASP A 121 0.73 -16.57 6.42
N ASP A 122 -0.45 -15.97 6.18
CA ASP A 122 -0.83 -15.40 4.89
C ASP A 122 -0.21 -14.01 4.66
N LEU A 123 0.36 -13.42 5.71
CA LEU A 123 0.97 -12.09 5.70
C LEU A 123 2.48 -12.17 5.83
N ASN A 124 3.18 -11.10 5.43
CA ASN A 124 4.63 -10.98 5.56
C ASN A 124 5.10 -10.71 7.02
N ILE A 125 4.38 -11.19 8.04
CA ILE A 125 4.72 -10.97 9.45
C ILE A 125 5.94 -11.82 9.86
N GLY A 126 6.07 -13.05 9.35
CA GLY A 126 7.26 -13.87 9.64
C GLY A 126 8.55 -13.20 9.20
N LYS A 127 8.58 -12.71 7.95
CA LYS A 127 9.72 -11.94 7.40
C LYS A 127 9.97 -10.64 8.16
N LEU A 128 8.92 -9.97 8.65
CA LEU A 128 9.09 -8.80 9.50
C LEU A 128 9.87 -9.15 10.76
N VAL A 129 9.45 -10.20 11.47
CA VAL A 129 10.12 -10.63 12.72
C VAL A 129 11.57 -11.01 12.46
N GLU A 130 11.86 -11.79 11.41
CA GLU A 130 13.23 -12.14 11.01
C GLU A 130 14.08 -10.88 10.78
N ARG A 131 13.53 -9.90 10.04
CA ARG A 131 14.21 -8.64 9.76
C ARG A 131 14.49 -7.82 11.03
N LEU A 132 13.60 -7.86 12.02
CA LEU A 132 13.77 -7.15 13.29
C LEU A 132 14.79 -7.85 14.21
N THR A 133 14.90 -9.18 14.16
CA THR A 133 15.89 -9.91 14.98
C THR A 133 17.34 -9.63 14.62
N GLY A 134 17.61 -9.05 13.44
CA GLY A 134 18.95 -8.64 13.03
C GLY A 134 19.57 -7.47 13.82
N GLY A 135 18.78 -6.79 14.66
CA GLY A 135 19.26 -5.73 15.57
C GLY A 135 19.60 -4.38 14.92
N GLU A 136 19.43 -4.24 13.60
CA GLU A 136 19.62 -2.96 12.89
C GLU A 136 18.49 -1.97 13.21
N VAL A 137 17.25 -2.44 13.41
CA VAL A 137 16.06 -1.60 13.63
C VAL A 137 15.86 -1.28 15.11
N THR A 138 15.76 0.01 15.45
CA THR A 138 15.51 0.49 16.82
C THR A 138 14.10 1.03 17.01
N GLU A 139 13.44 1.45 15.93
CA GLU A 139 12.06 1.93 15.95
C GLU A 139 11.24 1.29 14.82
N ILE A 140 10.01 0.89 15.15
CA ILE A 140 8.97 0.61 14.16
C ILE A 140 7.83 1.62 14.26
N VAL A 141 7.34 2.07 13.11
CA VAL A 141 6.15 2.91 12.97
C VAL A 141 5.04 2.05 12.38
N LEU A 142 3.99 1.79 13.15
CA LEU A 142 2.79 1.08 12.69
C LEU A 142 1.88 2.06 11.96
N ALA A 143 1.95 2.03 10.62
CA ALA A 143 1.16 2.85 9.70
C ALA A 143 0.00 2.04 9.12
N MET A 144 -0.77 1.41 10.02
CA MET A 144 -1.96 0.65 9.69
C MET A 144 -3.18 1.57 9.61
N ASN A 145 -4.16 1.20 8.81
CA ASN A 145 -5.42 1.91 8.70
C ASN A 145 -6.17 1.88 10.04
N ALA A 146 -6.97 2.92 10.30
CA ALA A 146 -7.75 3.06 11.53
C ALA A 146 -9.01 2.15 11.54
N THR A 147 -8.86 0.90 11.11
CA THR A 147 -9.90 -0.14 11.06
C THR A 147 -9.71 -1.13 12.20
N VAL A 148 -10.74 -1.93 12.50
CA VAL A 148 -10.66 -2.99 13.53
C VAL A 148 -9.56 -4.00 13.20
N ASP A 149 -9.48 -4.43 11.94
CA ASP A 149 -8.49 -5.40 11.47
C ASP A 149 -7.07 -4.81 11.48
N GLY A 150 -6.92 -3.54 11.10
CA GLY A 150 -5.65 -2.81 11.18
C GLY A 150 -5.17 -2.69 12.64
N GLN A 151 -6.04 -2.32 13.58
CA GLN A 151 -5.69 -2.26 15.01
C GLN A 151 -5.35 -3.65 15.59
N THR A 152 -6.10 -4.68 15.19
CA THR A 152 -5.85 -6.06 15.62
C THR A 152 -4.49 -6.55 15.13
N THR A 153 -4.15 -6.25 13.87
CA THR A 153 -2.86 -6.58 13.29
C THR A 153 -1.72 -5.82 13.96
N ALA A 154 -1.90 -4.52 14.24
CA ALA A 154 -0.94 -3.70 14.97
C ALA A 154 -0.63 -4.26 16.37
N HIS A 155 -1.68 -4.68 17.10
CA HIS A 155 -1.54 -5.32 18.40
C HIS A 155 -0.78 -6.65 18.29
N TYR A 156 -1.17 -7.49 17.33
CA TYR A 156 -0.51 -8.77 17.10
C TYR A 156 0.99 -8.61 16.79
N ILE A 157 1.36 -7.66 15.92
CA ILE A 157 2.75 -7.37 15.62
C ILE A 157 3.51 -6.92 16.87
N THR A 158 2.91 -6.01 17.66
CA THR A 158 3.51 -5.49 18.89
C THR A 158 3.79 -6.61 19.90
N ASP A 159 2.86 -7.54 20.08
CA ASP A 159 3.03 -8.71 20.95
C ASP A 159 4.15 -9.63 20.43
N ARG A 160 4.20 -9.87 19.12
CA ARG A 160 5.20 -10.79 18.51
C ARG A 160 6.63 -10.29 18.61
N ILE A 161 6.83 -8.97 18.68
CA ILE A 161 8.16 -8.36 18.81
C ILE A 161 8.47 -7.95 20.25
N SER A 162 7.56 -8.23 21.19
CA SER A 162 7.78 -7.98 22.60
C SER A 162 9.05 -8.69 23.07
N GLY A 163 9.92 -7.96 23.77
CA GLY A 163 11.23 -8.46 24.22
C GLY A 163 12.40 -8.18 23.28
N LEU A 164 12.19 -7.69 22.05
CA LEU A 164 13.30 -7.26 21.17
C LEU A 164 13.88 -5.89 21.55
N GLY A 165 13.26 -5.16 22.48
CA GLY A 165 13.72 -3.83 22.92
C GLY A 165 13.52 -2.73 21.87
N ILE A 166 12.67 -2.96 20.87
CA ILE A 166 12.38 -2.03 19.77
C ILE A 166 11.28 -1.05 20.21
N SER A 167 11.49 0.24 19.94
CA SER A 167 10.48 1.26 20.16
C SER A 167 9.33 1.10 19.15
N VAL A 168 8.09 1.13 19.62
CA VAL A 168 6.90 1.02 18.77
C VAL A 168 6.13 2.32 18.82
N SER A 169 5.98 2.97 17.67
CA SER A 169 5.12 4.13 17.48
C SER A 169 3.98 3.81 16.51
N ARG A 170 2.92 4.61 16.55
CA ARG A 170 1.78 4.48 15.63
C ARG A 170 1.39 5.84 15.07
N LEU A 171 0.75 5.85 13.91
CA LEU A 171 0.22 7.10 13.36
C LEU A 171 -0.80 7.74 14.31
N ALA A 172 -0.74 9.07 14.38
CA ALA A 172 -1.69 9.83 15.17
C ALA A 172 -3.10 9.66 14.59
N HIS A 173 -4.07 9.47 15.47
CA HIS A 173 -5.49 9.48 15.11
C HIS A 173 -6.05 10.84 15.46
N GLY A 174 -6.64 11.53 14.50
CA GLY A 174 -7.20 12.85 14.77
C GLY A 174 -7.79 13.56 13.56
N VAL A 175 -7.99 14.86 13.75
CA VAL A 175 -8.62 15.76 12.80
C VAL A 175 -7.64 16.09 11.66
N PRO A 176 -8.06 15.97 10.37
CA PRO A 176 -7.21 16.36 9.26
C PRO A 176 -6.96 17.87 9.26
N VAL A 177 -5.75 18.27 8.85
CA VAL A 177 -5.42 19.70 8.70
C VAL A 177 -6.33 20.33 7.66
N GLY A 178 -6.99 21.43 8.02
CA GLY A 178 -7.96 22.12 7.17
C GLY A 178 -9.38 21.53 7.20
N GLY A 179 -9.62 20.47 7.99
CA GLY A 179 -10.97 19.98 8.25
C GLY A 179 -11.71 20.86 9.27
N GLU A 180 -13.01 21.02 9.09
CA GLU A 180 -13.88 21.67 10.07
C GLU A 180 -14.52 20.61 10.98
N LEU A 181 -14.59 20.88 12.29
CA LEU A 181 -15.06 19.89 13.27
C LEU A 181 -16.51 19.44 13.05
N ASP A 182 -17.36 20.32 12.51
CA ASP A 182 -18.79 20.06 12.27
C ASP A 182 -19.02 19.00 11.16
N TYR A 183 -18.03 18.77 10.30
CA TYR A 183 -18.11 17.79 9.20
C TYR A 183 -17.43 16.45 9.50
N LEU A 184 -16.92 16.25 10.72
CA LEU A 184 -16.25 15.01 11.12
C LEU A 184 -17.22 14.09 11.85
N ASP A 185 -17.00 12.78 11.71
CA ASP A 185 -17.76 11.80 12.47
C ASP A 185 -17.39 11.82 13.96
N ASP A 186 -18.35 11.43 14.81
CA ASP A 186 -18.18 11.38 16.26
C ASP A 186 -16.99 10.52 16.69
N GLY A 187 -16.67 9.46 15.92
CA GLY A 187 -15.55 8.56 16.18
C GLY A 187 -14.21 9.26 16.03
N THR A 188 -14.02 9.99 14.93
CA THR A 188 -12.82 10.81 14.68
C THR A 188 -12.64 11.88 15.77
N LEU A 189 -13.71 12.58 16.15
CA LEU A 189 -13.67 13.61 17.20
C LEU A 189 -13.29 13.01 18.57
N ALA A 190 -13.90 11.89 18.94
CA ALA A 190 -13.58 11.18 20.17
C ALA A 190 -12.13 10.67 20.20
N ALA A 191 -11.64 10.13 19.07
CA ALA A 191 -10.26 9.67 18.94
C ALA A 191 -9.26 10.82 19.07
N ALA A 192 -9.53 11.96 18.41
CA ALA A 192 -8.71 13.17 18.49
C ALA A 192 -8.63 13.73 19.93
N MET A 193 -9.76 13.78 20.63
CA MET A 193 -9.80 14.27 22.02
C MET A 193 -9.03 13.37 22.99
N LYS A 194 -9.09 12.04 22.79
CA LYS A 194 -8.32 11.07 23.57
C LYS A 194 -6.82 11.18 23.31
N SER A 195 -6.41 11.57 22.10
CA SER A 195 -5.02 11.64 21.66
C SER A 195 -4.39 13.04 21.78
N ARG A 196 -5.10 14.00 22.38
CA ARG A 196 -4.62 15.39 22.54
C ARG A 196 -3.24 15.44 23.21
N ARG A 197 -2.36 16.28 22.67
CA ARG A 197 -1.00 16.50 23.19
C ARG A 197 -0.89 17.90 23.82
N PRO A 198 -0.07 18.09 24.86
CA PRO A 198 0.28 19.43 25.34
C PRO A 198 1.01 20.20 24.23
N PHE A 199 0.95 21.54 24.32
CA PHE A 199 1.69 22.44 23.43
C PHE A 199 3.12 22.64 23.92
#